data_AF-A0A3C0BEQ1-F1
#
_entry.id   AF-A0A3C0BEQ1-F1
#
_cell.length_a   1.000
_cell.length_b   1.000
_cell.length_c   1.000
_cell.angle_alpha   90.00
_cell.angle_beta   90.00
_cell.angle_gamma   90.00
#
_symmetry.space_group_name_H-M   'P 1'
#
loop_
_entity.id
_entity.type
_entity.pdbx_description
1 polymer ?
#
loop_
_entity_poly.entity_id
_entity_poly.type
_entity_poly.pdbx_seq_one_letter_code
_entity_poly.pdbx_strand_id
1 'polypeptide(L)'
;MNATSTSDQTTKATCTARWCKFKTFTHPTGLTLLAFLLFAGIFLSLNTFAQRKKEAVAIDTLKSGDFSGLKFRSIGPAFASGRISDFAVNPKHPEEYFVAVASGHIWKTNTSGTTWEPVFDNYGAYSIGCLAMDPENSNIIWAGTGENNHQRCLGYGDGVYKTIDGGKSWKNMGLKDSRQIGMIAIDPRNTNVVYVAAEGSTWGPGGDRGLYKTTDGGKTWNKVLEISENTGVNNVIMDPRNPDVLYATSEQRRRHTFTKIGGGPESGIWKSTDAGATWNKLTSGLPGGDVGGIGIAISPVNPDVVYAIIEAAGETGGFFRTTDRGASWSKMSDYHSSGQYYNEIFCDPKNVDKVYSTETVSKVTTDGGKTWKNVGNKYRHVDDHAMWIDPANTDHFLIGGDGGIYETWNAGAD
;
A
#
# COMPACT_ATOMS: atom_id res chain seq x y z
N MET A 1 -45.84 15.06 40.47
CA MET A 1 -46.06 16.44 39.99
C MET A 1 -45.87 16.44 38.48
N ASN A 2 -46.94 16.77 37.75
CA ASN A 2 -47.08 17.28 36.37
C ASN A 2 -46.09 16.82 35.28
N ALA A 3 -46.57 16.06 34.28
CA ALA A 3 -47.02 16.52 32.95
C ALA A 3 -45.82 16.57 31.95
N THR A 4 -45.85 16.16 30.68
CA THR A 4 -46.90 16.00 29.66
C THR A 4 -46.24 15.38 28.40
N SER A 5 -47.03 14.67 27.56
CA SER A 5 -47.05 14.63 26.05
C SER A 5 -45.74 14.49 25.24
N THR A 6 -45.58 13.81 24.10
CA THR A 6 -46.43 13.21 23.04
C THR A 6 -45.42 12.61 22.03
N SER A 7 -45.50 11.33 21.70
CA SER A 7 -45.94 10.79 20.39
C SER A 7 -45.43 11.49 19.10
N ASP A 8 -44.61 10.73 18.36
CA ASP A 8 -44.85 10.29 16.96
C ASP A 8 -43.98 10.84 15.80
N GLN A 9 -43.69 9.90 14.91
CA GLN A 9 -43.36 9.98 13.47
C GLN A 9 -41.91 10.09 12.97
N THR A 10 -41.45 8.90 12.58
CA THR A 10 -40.53 8.56 11.48
C THR A 10 -40.69 9.44 10.23
N THR A 11 -39.59 10.01 9.75
CA THR A 11 -39.48 10.63 8.43
C THR A 11 -38.47 9.88 7.56
N LYS A 12 -38.97 9.25 6.50
CA LYS A 12 -38.19 8.76 5.35
C LYS A 12 -37.95 9.93 4.39
N ALA A 13 -36.69 10.18 4.02
CA ALA A 13 -36.34 11.14 2.99
C ALA A 13 -36.29 10.44 1.62
N THR A 14 -37.19 10.83 0.71
CA THR A 14 -37.13 10.49 -0.72
C THR A 14 -36.87 11.76 -1.53
N CYS A 15 -35.78 11.75 -2.30
CA CYS A 15 -35.40 12.79 -3.25
C CYS A 15 -36.27 12.67 -4.51
N THR A 16 -36.95 13.75 -4.93
CA THR A 16 -37.70 13.79 -6.19
C THR A 16 -37.19 14.94 -7.07
N ALA A 17 -36.85 14.61 -8.31
CA ALA A 17 -36.41 15.51 -9.35
C ALA A 17 -37.58 16.34 -9.91
N ARG A 18 -37.42 17.66 -9.98
CA ARG A 18 -38.39 18.58 -10.61
C ARG A 18 -38.18 18.63 -12.13
N TRP A 19 -39.21 18.25 -12.88
CA TRP A 19 -39.39 18.55 -14.30
C TRP A 19 -40.25 19.80 -14.45
N CYS A 20 -39.82 20.75 -15.30
CA CYS A 20 -40.57 21.96 -15.61
C CYS A 20 -41.54 21.70 -16.78
N LYS A 21 -42.84 21.95 -16.56
CA LYS A 21 -43.91 21.89 -17.57
C LYS A 21 -44.00 23.22 -18.33
N PHE A 22 -44.03 23.18 -19.66
CA PHE A 22 -44.49 24.31 -20.49
C PHE A 22 -46.00 24.20 -20.75
N LYS A 23 -46.68 25.33 -20.59
CA LYS A 23 -48.13 25.52 -20.76
C LYS A 23 -48.52 25.52 -22.24
N THR A 24 -49.60 24.81 -22.54
CA THR A 24 -50.45 24.97 -23.74
C THR A 24 -51.33 26.21 -23.60
N PHE A 25 -51.52 26.95 -24.70
CA PHE A 25 -52.64 27.88 -24.85
C PHE A 25 -53.27 27.74 -26.23
N THR A 26 -54.59 27.83 -26.21
CA THR A 26 -55.59 27.50 -27.22
C THR A 26 -55.89 28.65 -28.18
N HIS A 27 -56.23 28.33 -29.44
CA HIS A 27 -56.88 29.21 -30.42
C HIS A 27 -58.32 29.60 -30.00
N PRO A 28 -58.89 30.68 -30.55
CA PRO A 28 -59.78 30.51 -31.72
C PRO A 28 -59.86 31.69 -32.74
N THR A 29 -60.27 31.34 -33.98
CA THR A 29 -61.17 32.04 -34.95
C THR A 29 -60.80 33.47 -35.43
N GLY A 30 -60.89 33.89 -36.69
CA GLY A 30 -61.51 33.40 -37.94
C GLY A 30 -61.80 34.64 -38.83
N LEU A 31 -61.82 34.45 -40.16
CA LEU A 31 -62.07 35.45 -41.25
C LEU A 31 -60.89 36.44 -41.49
N THR A 32 -60.37 36.71 -42.69
CA THR A 32 -60.93 36.91 -44.05
C THR A 32 -59.81 36.65 -45.08
N LEU A 33 -60.02 35.76 -46.05
CA LEU A 33 -60.22 36.01 -47.50
C LEU A 33 -59.31 37.05 -48.20
N LEU A 34 -58.74 36.64 -49.34
CA LEU A 34 -58.07 37.42 -50.40
C LEU A 34 -56.62 37.92 -50.16
N ALA A 35 -55.66 36.99 -50.19
CA ALA A 35 -54.31 37.24 -50.75
C ALA A 35 -53.58 35.93 -51.18
N PHE A 36 -54.30 34.82 -51.27
CA PHE A 36 -53.81 33.57 -51.85
C PHE A 36 -53.94 33.67 -53.37
N LEU A 37 -52.88 34.09 -54.08
CA LEU A 37 -52.55 33.69 -55.47
C LEU A 37 -51.40 34.47 -56.13
N LEU A 38 -50.54 35.20 -55.39
CA LEU A 38 -49.37 35.89 -56.00
C LEU A 38 -48.10 35.89 -55.14
N PHE A 39 -47.92 34.86 -54.30
CA PHE A 39 -46.67 34.61 -53.58
C PHE A 39 -46.37 33.10 -53.46
N ALA A 40 -46.72 32.33 -54.49
CA ALA A 40 -46.50 30.88 -54.57
C ALA A 40 -45.29 30.50 -55.46
N GLY A 41 -44.40 31.45 -55.73
CA GLY A 41 -43.17 31.22 -56.48
C GLY A 41 -42.05 32.07 -55.90
N ILE A 42 -41.34 31.52 -54.92
CA ILE A 42 -39.98 31.81 -54.41
C ILE A 42 -39.98 31.34 -52.94
N PHE A 43 -40.11 30.02 -52.76
CA PHE A 43 -39.44 29.33 -51.67
C PHE A 43 -38.85 28.08 -52.32
N LEU A 44 -37.93 28.30 -53.26
CA LEU A 44 -36.87 27.31 -53.44
C LEU A 44 -36.25 27.19 -52.06
N SER A 45 -36.41 26.02 -51.46
CA SER A 45 -35.56 25.51 -50.41
C SER A 45 -34.11 25.70 -50.84
N LEU A 46 -33.54 26.83 -50.46
CA LEU A 46 -32.12 26.92 -50.23
C LEU A 46 -31.87 25.95 -49.08
N ASN A 47 -31.65 24.68 -49.43
CA ASN A 47 -30.70 23.87 -48.70
C ASN A 47 -29.41 24.66 -48.76
N THR A 48 -29.25 25.59 -47.82
CA THR A 48 -27.94 26.00 -47.39
C THR A 48 -27.32 24.72 -46.86
N PHE A 49 -26.63 23.99 -47.75
CA PHE A 49 -25.41 23.35 -47.35
C PHE A 49 -24.56 24.48 -46.81
N ALA A 50 -24.77 24.82 -45.53
CA ALA A 50 -23.67 25.26 -44.72
C ALA A 50 -22.65 24.14 -44.92
N GLN A 51 -21.69 24.35 -45.82
CA GLN A 51 -20.44 23.63 -45.77
C GLN A 51 -20.05 23.80 -44.32
N ARG A 52 -20.17 22.73 -43.51
CA ARG A 52 -19.34 22.62 -42.31
C ARG A 52 -17.97 22.93 -42.87
N LYS A 53 -17.46 24.14 -42.55
CA LYS A 53 -16.10 24.52 -42.88
C LYS A 53 -15.32 23.33 -42.34
N LYS A 54 -14.78 22.49 -43.22
CA LYS A 54 -13.89 21.42 -42.81
C LYS A 54 -12.85 22.20 -42.03
N GLU A 55 -12.85 22.09 -40.71
CA GLU A 55 -11.77 22.64 -39.92
C GLU A 55 -10.52 22.14 -40.62
N ALA A 56 -9.71 23.08 -41.11
CA ALA A 56 -8.45 22.72 -41.70
C ALA A 56 -7.78 21.87 -40.63
N VAL A 57 -7.58 20.59 -40.93
CA VAL A 57 -6.90 19.67 -40.02
C VAL A 57 -5.59 20.39 -39.73
N ALA A 58 -5.41 20.84 -38.49
CA ALA A 58 -4.19 21.49 -38.08
C ALA A 58 -3.09 20.49 -38.42
N ILE A 59 -2.30 20.80 -39.45
CA ILE A 59 -1.18 19.96 -39.82
C ILE A 59 -0.22 20.13 -38.66
N ASP A 60 -0.09 19.10 -37.83
CA ASP A 60 0.92 19.09 -36.80
C ASP A 60 2.28 19.12 -37.52
N THR A 61 2.90 20.30 -37.52
CA THR A 61 4.19 20.54 -38.18
C THR A 61 5.34 19.97 -37.36
N LEU A 62 5.08 19.59 -36.10
CA LEU A 62 6.08 19.06 -35.18
C LEU A 62 6.18 17.55 -35.35
N LYS A 63 7.40 17.06 -35.56
CA LYS A 63 7.73 15.64 -35.67
C LYS A 63 8.49 15.20 -34.43
N SER A 64 8.44 13.90 -34.11
CA SER A 64 9.23 13.33 -33.01
C SER A 64 10.73 13.68 -33.10
N GLY A 65 11.28 13.79 -34.32
CA GLY A 65 12.66 14.20 -34.56
C GLY A 65 12.98 15.64 -34.14
N ASP A 66 11.99 16.55 -34.12
CA ASP A 66 12.20 17.95 -33.70
C ASP A 66 12.46 18.06 -32.18
N PHE A 67 12.11 17.01 -31.44
CA PHE A 67 12.29 16.93 -29.99
C PHE A 67 13.42 16.00 -29.56
N SER A 68 14.16 15.38 -30.50
CA SER A 68 15.20 14.39 -30.15
C SER A 68 16.37 14.96 -29.36
N GLY A 69 16.56 16.29 -29.39
CA GLY A 69 17.56 17.00 -28.60
C GLY A 69 17.07 17.43 -27.21
N LEU A 70 15.77 17.33 -26.91
CA LEU A 70 15.23 17.67 -25.60
C LEU A 70 15.47 16.52 -24.62
N LYS A 71 15.87 16.89 -23.41
CA LYS A 71 16.03 15.95 -22.30
C LYS A 71 15.14 16.40 -21.15
N PHE A 72 14.45 15.45 -20.54
CA PHE A 72 13.82 15.69 -19.24
C PHE A 72 14.90 15.99 -18.21
N ARG A 73 14.66 17.00 -17.38
CA ARG A 73 15.45 17.27 -16.19
C ARG A 73 14.52 17.27 -14.99
N SER A 74 14.92 16.61 -13.91
CA SER A 74 14.25 16.78 -12.63
C SER A 74 14.48 18.22 -12.14
N ILE A 75 13.43 18.87 -11.66
CA ILE A 75 13.52 20.15 -10.94
C ILE A 75 13.44 19.97 -9.43
N GLY A 76 13.40 18.72 -8.96
CA GLY A 76 13.18 18.36 -7.57
C GLY A 76 11.75 18.58 -7.09
N PRO A 77 11.37 18.00 -5.94
CA PRO A 77 10.12 18.32 -5.28
C PRO A 77 10.16 19.74 -4.71
N ALA A 78 9.05 20.47 -4.80
CA ALA A 78 8.93 21.78 -4.16
C ALA A 78 8.72 21.67 -2.64
N PHE A 79 8.13 20.55 -2.17
CA PHE A 79 7.87 20.29 -0.75
C PHE A 79 7.86 18.78 -0.45
N ALA A 80 6.98 18.02 -1.10
CA ALA A 80 6.86 16.56 -0.95
C ALA A 80 7.34 15.82 -2.20
N SER A 81 8.06 14.70 -2.04
CA SER A 81 8.56 13.86 -3.15
C SER A 81 7.65 12.67 -3.48
N GLY A 82 6.80 12.24 -2.55
CA GLY A 82 5.85 11.15 -2.72
C GLY A 82 6.04 10.02 -1.71
N ARG A 83 5.07 9.11 -1.67
CA ARG A 83 4.97 8.04 -0.69
C ARG A 83 6.08 6.99 -0.81
N ILE A 84 6.84 6.86 0.26
CA ILE A 84 7.83 5.81 0.44
C ILE A 84 7.15 4.57 1.01
N SER A 85 7.36 3.43 0.38
CA SER A 85 6.79 2.16 0.82
C SER A 85 7.76 1.34 1.66
N ASP A 86 9.06 1.36 1.35
CA ASP A 86 10.04 0.54 2.06
C ASP A 86 11.49 1.01 1.81
N PHE A 87 12.41 0.58 2.67
CA PHE A 87 13.85 0.79 2.55
C PHE A 87 14.61 -0.53 2.53
N ALA A 88 15.63 -0.63 1.68
CA ALA A 88 16.64 -1.68 1.75
C ALA A 88 18.01 -1.04 1.97
N VAL A 89 18.45 -0.98 3.24
CA VAL A 89 19.68 -0.32 3.69
C VAL A 89 20.84 -1.31 3.77
N ASN A 90 22.01 -0.93 3.25
CA ASN A 90 23.20 -1.75 3.32
C ASN A 90 23.72 -1.81 4.77
N PRO A 91 23.77 -3.00 5.41
CA PRO A 91 24.13 -3.13 6.82
C PRO A 91 25.60 -2.80 7.11
N LYS A 92 26.47 -2.81 6.09
CA LYS A 92 27.90 -2.47 6.22
C LYS A 92 28.20 -1.02 5.85
N HIS A 93 27.32 -0.41 5.05
CA HIS A 93 27.47 0.93 4.49
C HIS A 93 26.11 1.66 4.50
N PRO A 94 25.63 2.14 5.66
CA PRO A 94 24.30 2.76 5.77
C PRO A 94 24.09 3.99 4.87
N GLU A 95 25.16 4.59 4.35
CA GLU A 95 25.12 5.62 3.30
C GLU A 95 24.59 5.12 1.95
N GLU A 96 24.58 3.79 1.73
CA GLU A 96 24.06 3.11 0.55
C GLU A 96 22.74 2.40 0.84
N TYR A 97 21.68 2.82 0.16
CA TYR A 97 20.37 2.18 0.31
C TYR A 97 19.46 2.38 -0.90
N PHE A 98 18.46 1.51 -0.98
CA PHE A 98 17.39 1.55 -1.96
C PHE A 98 16.08 1.98 -1.31
N VAL A 99 15.24 2.60 -2.10
CA VAL A 99 13.93 3.13 -1.69
C VAL A 99 12.88 2.61 -2.63
N ALA A 100 11.85 1.94 -2.09
CA ALA A 100 10.62 1.63 -2.81
C ALA A 100 9.67 2.81 -2.74
N VAL A 101 9.17 3.24 -3.90
CA VAL A 101 8.20 4.33 -3.99
C VAL A 101 6.88 3.75 -4.48
N ALA A 102 5.79 4.05 -3.77
CA ALA A 102 4.47 3.49 -4.07
C ALA A 102 3.99 3.78 -5.50
N SER A 103 4.46 4.87 -6.11
CA SER A 103 4.18 5.27 -7.49
C SER A 103 5.35 6.02 -8.12
N GLY A 104 6.56 5.46 -8.04
CA GLY A 104 7.76 6.13 -8.52
C GLY A 104 8.98 5.22 -8.68
N HIS A 105 8.77 3.92 -8.92
CA HIS A 105 9.83 2.92 -9.10
C HIS A 105 10.75 2.77 -7.87
N ILE A 106 11.99 2.35 -8.12
CA ILE A 106 13.04 2.14 -7.12
C ILE A 106 14.14 3.17 -7.36
N TRP A 107 14.57 3.81 -6.29
CA TRP A 107 15.69 4.75 -6.27
C TRP A 107 16.82 4.21 -5.42
N LYS A 108 18.05 4.53 -5.80
CA LYS A 108 19.26 4.19 -5.06
C LYS A 108 20.02 5.46 -4.68
N THR A 109 20.61 5.45 -3.48
CA THR A 109 21.64 6.42 -3.07
C THR A 109 22.87 5.69 -2.55
N ASN A 110 24.02 6.35 -2.62
CA ASN A 110 25.28 5.98 -1.98
C ASN A 110 25.93 7.19 -1.28
N THR A 111 25.13 8.23 -1.00
CA THR A 111 25.55 9.52 -0.42
C THR A 111 24.61 9.94 0.69
N SER A 112 24.04 8.97 1.42
CA SER A 112 23.07 9.21 2.49
C SER A 112 21.89 10.09 2.04
N GLY A 113 21.39 9.87 0.83
CA GLY A 113 20.24 10.60 0.29
C GLY A 113 20.54 12.01 -0.24
N THR A 114 21.81 12.42 -0.36
CA THR A 114 22.17 13.69 -1.01
C THR A 114 21.96 13.63 -2.52
N THR A 115 22.26 12.47 -3.13
CA THR A 115 22.05 12.22 -4.57
C THR A 115 21.32 10.89 -4.77
N TRP A 116 20.52 10.84 -5.83
CA TRP A 116 19.63 9.73 -6.13
C TRP A 116 19.71 9.30 -7.58
N GLU A 117 19.72 7.99 -7.82
CA GLU A 117 19.68 7.39 -9.15
C GLU A 117 18.42 6.53 -9.28
N PRO A 118 17.57 6.73 -10.31
CA PRO A 118 16.49 5.80 -10.59
C PRO A 118 17.09 4.51 -11.17
N VAL A 119 16.76 3.38 -10.56
CA VAL A 119 17.36 2.07 -10.92
C VAL A 119 16.34 1.10 -11.52
N PHE A 120 15.09 1.54 -11.72
CA PHE A 120 14.00 0.66 -12.16
C PHE A 120 13.07 1.26 -13.24
N ASP A 121 13.44 2.37 -13.89
CA ASP A 121 12.60 3.07 -14.88
C ASP A 121 12.30 2.28 -16.18
N ASN A 122 13.03 1.21 -16.44
CA ASN A 122 12.91 0.42 -17.69
C ASN A 122 12.18 -0.93 -17.50
N TYR A 123 11.44 -1.10 -16.40
CA TYR A 123 10.76 -2.34 -16.04
C TYR A 123 9.24 -2.17 -15.97
N GLY A 124 8.50 -3.28 -15.78
CA GLY A 124 7.06 -3.32 -16.04
C GLY A 124 6.18 -2.58 -15.04
N ALA A 125 6.50 -2.62 -13.75
CA ALA A 125 5.70 -2.01 -12.70
C ALA A 125 6.24 -0.66 -12.25
N TYR A 126 5.35 0.34 -12.14
CA TYR A 126 5.68 1.66 -11.60
C TYR A 126 5.52 1.77 -10.07
N SER A 127 4.77 0.84 -9.48
CA SER A 127 4.42 0.79 -8.07
C SER A 127 5.23 -0.31 -7.39
N ILE A 128 5.92 0.04 -6.30
CA ILE A 128 6.77 -0.89 -5.53
C ILE A 128 6.22 -0.96 -4.11
N GLY A 129 6.04 -2.19 -3.61
CA GLY A 129 5.47 -2.47 -2.28
C GLY A 129 6.54 -2.69 -1.22
N CYS A 130 7.58 -3.47 -1.53
CA CYS A 130 8.63 -3.80 -0.56
C CYS A 130 9.97 -4.09 -1.23
N LEU A 131 11.06 -4.00 -0.46
CA LEU A 131 12.41 -4.37 -0.85
C LEU A 131 13.03 -5.30 0.20
N ALA A 132 13.79 -6.29 -0.24
CA ALA A 132 14.60 -7.12 0.65
C ALA A 132 16.03 -7.21 0.13
N MET A 133 16.97 -6.71 0.93
CA MET A 133 18.40 -6.87 0.66
C MET A 133 18.89 -8.19 1.23
N ASP A 134 19.73 -8.87 0.45
CA ASP A 134 20.44 -10.06 0.90
C ASP A 134 21.42 -9.68 2.03
N PRO A 135 21.39 -10.38 3.19
CA PRO A 135 22.19 -10.03 4.35
C PRO A 135 23.70 -10.22 4.13
N GLU A 136 24.09 -11.09 3.18
CA GLU A 136 25.48 -11.42 2.90
C GLU A 136 26.04 -10.66 1.69
N ASN A 137 25.17 -10.23 0.76
CA ASN A 137 25.57 -9.54 -0.46
C ASN A 137 24.63 -8.40 -0.83
N SER A 138 25.02 -7.16 -0.53
CA SER A 138 24.25 -5.95 -0.83
C SER A 138 24.03 -5.65 -2.33
N ASN A 139 24.62 -6.43 -3.25
CA ASN A 139 24.28 -6.34 -4.68
C ASN A 139 23.01 -7.12 -5.05
N ILE A 140 22.54 -8.01 -4.16
CA ILE A 140 21.34 -8.81 -4.36
C ILE A 140 20.19 -8.14 -3.63
N ILE A 141 19.23 -7.63 -4.40
CA ILE A 141 17.99 -7.05 -3.88
C ILE A 141 16.82 -7.72 -4.56
N TRP A 142 15.82 -8.07 -3.77
CA TRP A 142 14.51 -8.50 -4.23
C TRP A 142 13.52 -7.35 -4.09
N ALA A 143 12.70 -7.14 -5.11
CA ALA A 143 11.67 -6.11 -5.13
C ALA A 143 10.29 -6.74 -5.33
N GLY A 144 9.38 -6.48 -4.40
CA GLY A 144 7.97 -6.78 -4.52
C GLY A 144 7.25 -5.63 -5.19
N THR A 145 6.59 -5.89 -6.32
CA THR A 145 5.83 -4.83 -7.03
C THR A 145 4.38 -4.77 -6.57
N GLY A 146 3.80 -3.58 -6.75
CA GLY A 146 2.46 -3.24 -6.27
C GLY A 146 2.49 -2.83 -4.81
N GLU A 147 2.01 -1.64 -4.55
CA GLU A 147 1.89 -1.06 -3.23
C GLU A 147 1.10 -1.98 -2.28
N ASN A 148 1.66 -2.22 -1.09
CA ASN A 148 1.11 -3.09 -0.04
C ASN A 148 -0.02 -2.41 0.78
N ASN A 149 -0.09 -1.09 0.78
CA ASN A 149 -1.23 -0.34 1.27
C ASN A 149 -2.51 -0.65 0.49
N HIS A 150 -3.65 -0.23 1.04
CA HIS A 150 -4.95 -0.62 0.50
C HIS A 150 -5.81 0.57 0.08
N GLN A 151 -5.26 1.75 -0.23
CA GLN A 151 -6.00 3.00 -0.50
C GLN A 151 -6.92 2.98 -1.74
N ARG A 152 -7.68 4.06 -1.93
CA ARG A 152 -8.56 4.25 -3.11
C ARG A 152 -7.75 4.29 -4.41
N CYS A 153 -6.57 4.89 -4.39
CA CYS A 153 -5.58 4.85 -5.46
C CYS A 153 -4.51 3.83 -5.09
N LEU A 154 -4.59 2.65 -5.72
CA LEU A 154 -3.68 1.55 -5.45
C LEU A 154 -2.91 1.20 -6.72
N GLY A 155 -1.60 1.40 -6.69
CA GLY A 155 -0.72 0.92 -7.76
C GLY A 155 -0.68 -0.61 -7.78
N TYR A 156 -0.75 -1.19 -8.97
CA TYR A 156 -0.59 -2.63 -9.14
C TYR A 156 0.81 -2.97 -9.63
N GLY A 157 1.30 -4.11 -9.19
CA GLY A 157 2.51 -4.74 -9.65
C GLY A 157 2.27 -5.84 -10.67
N ASP A 158 3.37 -6.40 -11.14
CA ASP A 158 3.49 -7.53 -12.07
C ASP A 158 4.47 -8.61 -11.54
N GLY A 159 4.54 -8.73 -10.21
CA GLY A 159 5.23 -9.80 -9.50
C GLY A 159 6.49 -9.37 -8.78
N VAL A 160 7.49 -10.25 -8.77
CA VAL A 160 8.74 -10.06 -8.02
C VAL A 160 9.89 -9.85 -8.97
N TYR A 161 10.79 -8.91 -8.66
CA TYR A 161 12.03 -8.68 -9.39
C TYR A 161 13.24 -8.98 -8.53
N LYS A 162 14.35 -9.31 -9.18
CA LYS A 162 15.65 -9.51 -8.56
C LYS A 162 16.73 -8.78 -9.32
N THR A 163 17.60 -8.08 -8.61
CA THR A 163 18.91 -7.65 -9.10
C THR A 163 20.00 -8.48 -8.42
N ILE A 164 21.13 -8.64 -9.10
CA ILE A 164 22.36 -9.25 -8.57
C ILE A 164 23.58 -8.35 -8.76
N ASP A 165 23.38 -7.14 -9.26
CA ASP A 165 24.42 -6.18 -9.65
C ASP A 165 24.18 -4.79 -9.04
N GLY A 166 23.49 -4.75 -7.89
CA GLY A 166 23.27 -3.54 -7.11
C GLY A 166 22.31 -2.56 -7.80
N GLY A 167 21.32 -3.07 -8.53
CA GLY A 167 20.26 -2.30 -9.19
C GLY A 167 20.56 -1.88 -10.62
N LYS A 168 21.71 -2.25 -11.20
CA LYS A 168 22.04 -1.90 -12.60
C LYS A 168 21.13 -2.63 -13.59
N SER A 169 20.74 -3.86 -13.26
CA SER A 169 19.75 -4.62 -14.00
C SER A 169 18.85 -5.43 -13.08
N TRP A 170 17.60 -5.61 -13.50
CA TRP A 170 16.58 -6.38 -12.81
C TRP A 170 15.99 -7.44 -13.72
N LYS A 171 15.59 -8.56 -13.12
CA LYS A 171 14.89 -9.65 -13.78
C LYS A 171 13.58 -9.93 -13.07
N ASN A 172 12.48 -9.99 -13.83
CA ASN A 172 11.21 -10.48 -13.30
C ASN A 172 11.32 -11.99 -13.01
N MET A 173 11.02 -12.36 -11.77
CA MET A 173 11.16 -13.71 -11.22
C MET A 173 9.82 -14.45 -11.10
N GLY A 174 8.72 -13.89 -11.62
CA GLY A 174 7.39 -14.52 -11.58
C GLY A 174 6.45 -13.93 -10.55
N LEU A 175 5.41 -14.69 -10.19
CA LEU A 175 4.25 -14.24 -9.40
C LEU A 175 3.52 -13.04 -10.04
N LYS A 176 3.34 -13.09 -11.36
CA LYS A 176 2.88 -11.94 -12.16
C LYS A 176 1.44 -11.50 -11.85
N ASP A 177 0.64 -12.41 -11.32
CA ASP A 177 -0.75 -12.16 -10.95
C ASP A 177 -0.90 -11.88 -9.44
N SER A 178 0.21 -11.64 -8.72
CA SER A 178 0.18 -11.30 -7.29
C SER A 178 -0.44 -9.93 -7.06
N ARG A 179 -0.24 -9.00 -8.00
CA ARG A 179 -0.66 -7.58 -8.01
C ARG A 179 -0.11 -6.72 -6.87
N GLN A 180 0.02 -7.26 -5.66
CA GLN A 180 0.57 -6.63 -4.48
C GLN A 180 1.41 -7.66 -3.74
N ILE A 181 2.68 -7.31 -3.54
CA ILE A 181 3.59 -8.06 -2.69
C ILE A 181 3.75 -7.27 -1.40
N GLY A 182 3.35 -7.87 -0.28
CA GLY A 182 3.38 -7.22 1.02
C GLY A 182 4.77 -7.25 1.66
N MET A 183 5.46 -8.38 1.58
CA MET A 183 6.76 -8.58 2.21
C MET A 183 7.57 -9.70 1.55
N ILE A 184 8.90 -9.57 1.60
CA ILE A 184 9.86 -10.60 1.15
C ILE A 184 10.82 -10.91 2.30
N ALA A 185 11.01 -12.20 2.59
CA ALA A 185 12.00 -12.65 3.57
C ALA A 185 13.03 -13.57 2.91
N ILE A 186 14.31 -13.34 3.20
CA ILE A 186 15.45 -14.10 2.66
C ILE A 186 16.04 -14.94 3.79
N ASP A 187 16.22 -16.24 3.56
CA ASP A 187 16.90 -17.10 4.54
C ASP A 187 18.40 -16.77 4.59
N PRO A 188 18.94 -16.34 5.74
CA PRO A 188 20.35 -15.94 5.85
C PRO A 188 21.31 -17.13 5.69
N ARG A 189 20.83 -18.38 5.85
CA ARG A 189 21.67 -19.59 5.71
C ARG A 189 21.88 -19.96 4.25
N ASN A 190 20.93 -19.61 3.37
CA ASN A 190 20.98 -19.88 1.94
C ASN A 190 20.09 -18.88 1.21
N THR A 191 20.72 -17.92 0.53
CA THR A 191 20.03 -16.80 -0.10
C THR A 191 19.27 -17.16 -1.38
N ASN A 192 19.33 -18.43 -1.80
CA ASN A 192 18.41 -18.99 -2.80
C ASN A 192 17.04 -19.37 -2.22
N VAL A 193 16.91 -19.42 -0.89
CA VAL A 193 15.65 -19.66 -0.19
C VAL A 193 15.01 -18.32 0.16
N VAL A 194 13.88 -18.03 -0.48
CA VAL A 194 13.17 -16.75 -0.34
C VAL A 194 11.69 -17.03 -0.19
N TYR A 195 11.05 -16.27 0.69
CA TYR A 195 9.62 -16.29 0.95
C TYR A 195 9.00 -14.98 0.45
N VAL A 196 7.87 -15.06 -0.21
CA VAL A 196 7.14 -13.91 -0.77
C VAL A 196 5.70 -13.94 -0.27
N ALA A 197 5.34 -12.97 0.55
CA ALA A 197 3.98 -12.72 1.00
C ALA A 197 3.23 -11.97 -0.11
N ALA A 198 2.34 -12.67 -0.81
CA ALA A 198 1.55 -12.12 -1.88
C ALA A 198 0.08 -11.92 -1.44
N GLU A 199 -0.35 -10.67 -1.42
CA GLU A 199 -1.67 -10.29 -0.94
C GLU A 199 -2.77 -10.57 -1.96
N GLY A 200 -2.43 -10.61 -3.24
CA GLY A 200 -3.39 -10.75 -4.33
C GLY A 200 -4.14 -9.46 -4.63
N SER A 201 -4.82 -9.45 -5.77
CA SER A 201 -5.66 -8.34 -6.23
C SER A 201 -6.76 -7.99 -5.23
N THR A 202 -6.88 -6.69 -4.91
CA THR A 202 -8.04 -6.15 -4.16
C THR A 202 -9.32 -6.14 -5.00
N TRP A 203 -9.21 -6.20 -6.34
CA TRP A 203 -10.32 -6.04 -7.28
C TRP A 203 -10.99 -7.36 -7.74
N GLY A 204 -10.44 -8.52 -7.41
CA GLY A 204 -11.02 -9.81 -7.81
C GLY A 204 -10.40 -11.06 -7.15
N PRO A 205 -11.12 -12.19 -7.10
CA PRO A 205 -10.62 -13.45 -6.53
C PRO A 205 -9.47 -14.07 -7.33
N GLY A 206 -8.71 -14.92 -6.65
CA GLY A 206 -7.60 -15.68 -7.22
C GLY A 206 -6.32 -14.85 -7.40
N GLY A 207 -5.63 -15.11 -8.51
CA GLY A 207 -4.27 -14.63 -8.79
C GLY A 207 -3.21 -15.37 -7.98
N ASP A 208 -1.99 -14.83 -7.95
CA ASP A 208 -0.89 -15.39 -7.17
C ASP A 208 -1.00 -14.96 -5.70
N ARG A 209 -2.12 -15.31 -5.05
CA ARG A 209 -2.40 -15.00 -3.64
C ARG A 209 -1.87 -16.10 -2.72
N GLY A 210 -1.27 -15.72 -1.58
CA GLY A 210 -0.72 -16.64 -0.57
C GLY A 210 0.74 -16.38 -0.23
N LEU A 211 1.37 -17.29 0.52
CA LEU A 211 2.81 -17.27 0.77
C LEU A 211 3.49 -18.23 -0.19
N TYR A 212 4.51 -17.74 -0.89
CA TYR A 212 5.32 -18.54 -1.81
C TYR A 212 6.73 -18.71 -1.28
N LYS A 213 7.34 -19.87 -1.54
CA LYS A 213 8.72 -20.20 -1.23
C LYS A 213 9.45 -20.63 -2.49
N THR A 214 10.63 -20.09 -2.70
CA THR A 214 11.61 -20.64 -3.65
C THR A 214 12.78 -21.24 -2.89
N THR A 215 13.49 -22.18 -3.51
CA THR A 215 14.76 -22.75 -3.00
C THR A 215 15.87 -22.72 -4.06
N ASP A 216 15.57 -22.17 -5.24
CA ASP A 216 16.46 -22.13 -6.41
C ASP A 216 16.74 -20.70 -6.89
N GLY A 217 16.54 -19.73 -5.98
CA GLY A 217 16.79 -18.32 -6.24
C GLY A 217 15.73 -17.65 -7.11
N GLY A 218 14.48 -18.16 -7.06
CA GLY A 218 13.30 -17.62 -7.75
C GLY A 218 13.06 -18.17 -9.15
N LYS A 219 13.71 -19.27 -9.55
CA LYS A 219 13.41 -19.91 -10.83
C LYS A 219 12.08 -20.65 -10.77
N THR A 220 11.77 -21.23 -9.62
CA THR A 220 10.48 -21.86 -9.32
C THR A 220 9.93 -21.38 -7.97
N TRP A 221 8.60 -21.39 -7.85
CA TRP A 221 7.87 -20.96 -6.66
C TRP A 221 6.88 -22.04 -6.24
N ASN A 222 6.90 -22.40 -4.96
CA ASN A 222 5.95 -23.29 -4.33
C ASN A 222 5.04 -22.48 -3.40
N LYS A 223 3.73 -22.59 -3.55
CA LYS A 223 2.78 -21.99 -2.60
C LYS A 223 2.81 -22.83 -1.31
N VAL A 224 3.19 -22.21 -0.20
CA VAL A 224 3.39 -22.88 1.10
C VAL A 224 2.33 -22.51 2.15
N LEU A 225 1.60 -21.42 1.93
CA LEU A 225 0.41 -21.06 2.73
C LEU A 225 -0.66 -20.50 1.80
N GLU A 226 -1.83 -21.12 1.81
CA GLU A 226 -3.03 -20.68 1.10
C GLU A 226 -4.17 -20.51 2.11
N ILE A 227 -4.86 -19.37 2.05
CA ILE A 227 -6.01 -19.11 2.92
C ILE A 227 -7.30 -19.31 2.12
N SER A 228 -7.53 -18.47 1.11
CA SER A 228 -8.65 -18.56 0.19
C SER A 228 -8.39 -17.72 -1.07
N GLU A 229 -9.29 -17.78 -2.05
CA GLU A 229 -9.25 -16.90 -3.22
C GLU A 229 -9.43 -15.40 -2.87
N ASN A 230 -9.92 -15.10 -1.66
CA ASN A 230 -10.23 -13.75 -1.18
C ASN A 230 -9.21 -13.20 -0.17
N THR A 231 -8.33 -14.06 0.36
CA THR A 231 -7.45 -13.72 1.48
C THR A 231 -6.00 -14.09 1.17
N GLY A 232 -5.14 -13.07 1.16
CA GLY A 232 -3.71 -13.22 0.88
C GLY A 232 -2.86 -13.17 2.13
N VAL A 233 -1.54 -13.26 1.93
CA VAL A 233 -0.54 -13.11 2.98
C VAL A 233 0.15 -11.77 2.77
N ASN A 234 0.15 -10.90 3.78
CA ASN A 234 0.71 -9.55 3.71
C ASN A 234 2.09 -9.46 4.38
N ASN A 235 2.36 -10.22 5.44
CA ASN A 235 3.68 -10.24 6.09
C ASN A 235 4.26 -11.64 6.19
N VAL A 236 5.59 -11.73 6.15
CA VAL A 236 6.37 -12.93 6.49
C VAL A 236 7.65 -12.53 7.21
N ILE A 237 7.79 -12.93 8.47
CA ILE A 237 8.98 -12.67 9.29
C ILE A 237 9.57 -13.98 9.83
N MET A 238 10.87 -13.94 10.11
CA MET A 238 11.67 -15.12 10.40
C MET A 238 12.44 -14.94 11.71
N ASP A 239 12.50 -15.98 12.55
CA ASP A 239 13.33 -15.96 13.75
C ASP A 239 14.82 -15.97 13.32
N PRO A 240 15.60 -14.92 13.64
CA PRO A 240 16.99 -14.81 13.17
C PRO A 240 17.90 -15.90 13.76
N ARG A 241 17.50 -16.56 14.86
CA ARG A 241 18.25 -17.65 15.48
C ARG A 241 17.95 -19.00 14.83
N ASN A 242 16.75 -19.14 14.27
CA ASN A 242 16.30 -20.35 13.60
C ASN A 242 15.33 -20.01 12.45
N PRO A 243 15.84 -19.88 11.22
CA PRO A 243 15.03 -19.59 10.04
C PRO A 243 13.93 -20.60 9.68
N ASP A 244 13.85 -21.75 10.36
CA ASP A 244 12.74 -22.69 10.19
C ASP A 244 11.47 -22.22 10.93
N VAL A 245 11.64 -21.29 11.88
CA VAL A 245 10.53 -20.66 12.61
C VAL A 245 10.14 -19.37 11.90
N LEU A 246 8.92 -19.39 11.34
CA LEU A 246 8.36 -18.31 10.54
C LEU A 246 7.02 -17.88 11.12
N TYR A 247 6.72 -16.59 10.99
CA TYR A 247 5.39 -16.06 11.22
C TYR A 247 4.90 -15.40 9.95
N ALA A 248 3.63 -15.60 9.65
CA ALA A 248 2.95 -14.97 8.54
C ALA A 248 1.64 -14.38 9.01
N THR A 249 1.16 -13.33 8.35
CA THR A 249 -0.15 -12.76 8.61
C THR A 249 -0.98 -12.82 7.34
N SER A 250 -2.26 -13.14 7.50
CA SER A 250 -3.23 -13.09 6.41
C SER A 250 -4.17 -11.92 6.57
N GLU A 251 -4.55 -11.33 5.43
CA GLU A 251 -5.48 -10.20 5.38
C GLU A 251 -6.55 -10.43 4.33
N GLN A 252 -7.80 -10.47 4.80
CA GLN A 252 -8.98 -10.56 3.95
C GLN A 252 -9.39 -9.16 3.49
N ARG A 253 -9.25 -8.89 2.18
CA ARG A 253 -9.45 -7.55 1.62
C ARG A 253 -10.15 -7.52 0.27
N ARG A 254 -11.01 -6.51 0.08
CA ARG A 254 -11.65 -6.20 -1.21
C ARG A 254 -11.84 -4.72 -1.44
N ARG A 255 -11.78 -4.34 -2.72
CA ARG A 255 -12.16 -3.04 -3.23
C ARG A 255 -13.31 -3.19 -4.22
N HIS A 256 -14.34 -2.38 -4.00
CA HIS A 256 -15.41 -2.11 -4.95
C HIS A 256 -15.45 -0.61 -5.21
N THR A 257 -16.08 -0.18 -6.31
CA THR A 257 -16.19 1.24 -6.65
C THR A 257 -16.85 2.09 -5.55
N PHE A 258 -17.73 1.49 -4.74
CA PHE A 258 -18.50 2.15 -3.70
C PHE A 258 -18.13 1.74 -2.27
N THR A 259 -17.30 0.71 -2.07
CA THR A 259 -16.97 0.22 -0.73
C THR A 259 -15.61 -0.48 -0.65
N LYS A 260 -15.14 -0.68 0.57
CA LYS A 260 -13.94 -1.42 0.93
C LYS A 260 -14.30 -2.49 1.97
N ILE A 261 -13.76 -3.68 1.80
CA ILE A 261 -13.69 -4.70 2.84
C ILE A 261 -12.21 -4.74 3.27
N GLY A 262 -11.94 -4.42 4.53
CA GLY A 262 -10.57 -4.34 5.09
C GLY A 262 -10.39 -5.25 6.30
N GLY A 263 -11.02 -6.42 6.24
CA GLY A 263 -11.01 -7.40 7.31
C GLY A 263 -12.08 -8.47 7.12
N GLY A 264 -11.93 -9.56 7.87
CA GLY A 264 -12.87 -10.67 7.87
C GLY A 264 -12.34 -11.85 8.69
N PRO A 265 -13.08 -12.96 8.76
CA PRO A 265 -12.75 -14.10 9.62
C PRO A 265 -11.52 -14.90 9.17
N GLU A 266 -11.09 -14.71 7.92
CA GLU A 266 -9.93 -15.42 7.35
C GLU A 266 -8.59 -14.74 7.69
N SER A 267 -8.60 -13.49 8.14
CA SER A 267 -7.40 -12.80 8.62
C SER A 267 -6.86 -13.45 9.90
N GLY A 268 -5.56 -13.31 10.14
CA GLY A 268 -4.94 -13.83 11.36
C GLY A 268 -3.44 -14.01 11.28
N ILE A 269 -2.85 -14.49 12.37
CA ILE A 269 -1.42 -14.78 12.50
C ILE A 269 -1.21 -16.30 12.39
N TRP A 270 -0.19 -16.70 11.64
CA TRP A 270 0.19 -18.08 11.38
C TRP A 270 1.63 -18.30 11.80
N LYS A 271 1.94 -19.50 12.28
CA LYS A 271 3.30 -19.90 12.65
C LYS A 271 3.68 -21.23 12.00
N SER A 272 4.88 -21.27 11.46
CA SER A 272 5.58 -22.48 11.04
C SER A 272 6.77 -22.74 11.97
N THR A 273 7.13 -24.00 12.16
CA THR A 273 8.38 -24.42 12.83
C THR A 273 9.21 -25.39 11.98
N ASP A 274 8.88 -25.52 10.69
CA ASP A 274 9.49 -26.46 9.75
C ASP A 274 9.78 -25.79 8.39
N ALA A 275 10.20 -24.53 8.42
CA ALA A 275 10.56 -23.72 7.25
C ALA A 275 9.40 -23.59 6.23
N GLY A 276 8.17 -23.52 6.73
CA GLY A 276 6.96 -23.27 5.96
C GLY A 276 6.35 -24.52 5.35
N ALA A 277 6.76 -25.73 5.77
CA ALA A 277 6.12 -26.95 5.30
C ALA A 277 4.73 -27.13 5.92
N THR A 278 4.54 -26.72 7.18
CA THR A 278 3.25 -26.70 7.86
C THR A 278 3.02 -25.38 8.61
N TRP A 279 1.75 -25.00 8.74
CA TRP A 279 1.35 -23.74 9.36
C TRP A 279 0.21 -23.94 10.35
N ASN A 280 0.31 -23.30 11.51
CA ASN A 280 -0.73 -23.29 12.53
C ASN A 280 -1.24 -21.87 12.74
N LYS A 281 -2.57 -21.67 12.74
CA LYS A 281 -3.18 -20.38 13.09
C LYS A 281 -3.04 -20.15 14.59
N LEU A 282 -2.52 -18.98 14.97
CA LEU A 282 -2.42 -18.56 16.37
C LEU A 282 -3.74 -17.92 16.80
N THR A 283 -4.26 -18.32 17.96
CA THR A 283 -5.56 -17.85 18.47
C THR A 283 -5.54 -17.48 19.95
N SER A 284 -4.63 -18.05 20.73
CA SER A 284 -4.57 -17.86 22.18
C SER A 284 -4.23 -16.40 22.53
N GLY A 285 -5.18 -15.68 23.11
CA GLY A 285 -5.03 -14.27 23.51
C GLY A 285 -5.13 -13.26 22.37
N LEU A 286 -5.51 -13.69 21.16
CA LEU A 286 -5.72 -12.84 19.99
C LEU A 286 -7.22 -12.63 19.72
N PRO A 287 -7.61 -11.54 19.04
CA PRO A 287 -9.01 -11.31 18.67
C PRO A 287 -9.49 -12.38 17.67
N GLY A 288 -10.78 -12.72 17.76
CA GLY A 288 -11.50 -13.57 16.80
C GLY A 288 -12.56 -12.78 16.04
N GLY A 289 -13.36 -13.47 15.22
CA GLY A 289 -14.36 -12.82 14.38
C GLY A 289 -13.72 -12.07 13.21
N ASP A 290 -14.22 -10.89 12.89
CA ASP A 290 -13.69 -10.07 11.80
C ASP A 290 -12.41 -9.34 12.24
N VAL A 291 -11.28 -9.78 11.67
CA VAL A 291 -9.96 -9.21 11.91
C VAL A 291 -9.50 -8.48 10.64
N GLY A 292 -9.05 -7.24 10.81
CA GLY A 292 -8.50 -6.40 9.77
C GLY A 292 -7.03 -6.70 9.50
N GLY A 293 -6.33 -5.70 8.98
CA GLY A 293 -4.90 -5.84 8.74
C GLY A 293 -4.12 -6.03 10.06
N ILE A 294 -2.99 -6.71 9.96
CA ILE A 294 -2.09 -7.01 11.07
C ILE A 294 -0.68 -6.57 10.70
N GLY A 295 -0.04 -5.80 11.57
CA GLY A 295 1.41 -5.61 11.59
C GLY A 295 2.07 -6.54 12.59
N ILE A 296 3.23 -7.11 12.27
CA ILE A 296 3.94 -8.06 13.12
C ILE A 296 5.45 -7.82 13.09
N ALA A 297 6.10 -7.91 14.25
CA ALA A 297 7.56 -7.80 14.36
C ALA A 297 8.12 -8.70 15.46
N ILE A 298 9.28 -9.31 15.20
CA ILE A 298 10.07 -10.04 16.19
C ILE A 298 11.06 -9.07 16.82
N SER A 299 11.21 -9.09 18.15
CA SER A 299 12.25 -8.29 18.78
C SER A 299 13.64 -8.85 18.44
N PRO A 300 14.54 -8.04 17.86
CA PRO A 300 15.93 -8.45 17.61
C PRO A 300 16.74 -8.65 18.91
N VAL A 301 16.33 -8.00 20.01
CA VAL A 301 16.97 -8.14 21.32
C VAL A 301 16.65 -9.48 21.97
N ASN A 302 15.40 -9.92 21.85
CA ASN A 302 14.94 -11.22 22.34
C ASN A 302 13.87 -11.79 21.39
N PRO A 303 14.22 -12.71 20.48
CA PRO A 303 13.28 -13.24 19.51
C PRO A 303 12.20 -14.18 20.08
N ASP A 304 12.17 -14.40 21.40
CA ASP A 304 11.00 -14.98 22.07
C ASP A 304 9.85 -13.99 22.23
N VAL A 305 10.16 -12.69 22.13
CA VAL A 305 9.20 -11.60 22.15
C VAL A 305 8.79 -11.24 20.72
N VAL A 306 7.49 -11.37 20.45
CA VAL A 306 6.88 -10.94 19.19
C VAL A 306 5.77 -9.95 19.51
N TYR A 307 5.69 -8.91 18.70
CA TYR A 307 4.67 -7.87 18.80
C TYR A 307 3.73 -7.95 17.61
N ALA A 308 2.47 -7.57 17.84
CA ALA A 308 1.48 -7.42 16.77
C ALA A 308 0.60 -6.20 17.03
N ILE A 309 0.32 -5.43 15.99
CA ILE A 309 -0.71 -4.38 15.98
C ILE A 309 -1.86 -4.87 15.11
N ILE A 310 -3.09 -4.88 15.66
CA ILE A 310 -4.22 -5.60 15.05
C ILE A 310 -5.45 -4.69 15.00
N GLU A 311 -5.95 -4.42 13.80
CA GLU A 311 -7.30 -3.91 13.59
C GLU A 311 -8.29 -5.07 13.71
N ALA A 312 -9.37 -4.92 14.48
CA ALA A 312 -10.41 -5.95 14.60
C ALA A 312 -11.76 -5.32 14.99
N ALA A 313 -12.85 -6.06 14.79
CA ALA A 313 -14.19 -5.58 15.07
C ALA A 313 -14.41 -5.18 16.54
N GLY A 314 -15.16 -4.09 16.74
CA GLY A 314 -15.44 -3.55 18.07
C GLY A 314 -14.18 -3.05 18.78
N GLU A 315 -14.05 -3.40 20.05
CA GLU A 315 -12.91 -3.00 20.91
C GLU A 315 -11.86 -4.12 21.05
N THR A 316 -11.94 -5.14 20.18
CA THR A 316 -11.07 -6.34 20.28
C THR A 316 -9.70 -6.14 19.65
N GLY A 317 -9.54 -5.14 18.77
CA GLY A 317 -8.25 -4.72 18.22
C GLY A 317 -7.35 -4.05 19.25
N GLY A 318 -6.06 -3.88 18.93
CA GLY A 318 -5.09 -3.27 19.83
C GLY A 318 -3.65 -3.70 19.54
N PHE A 319 -2.78 -3.45 20.52
CA PHE A 319 -1.38 -3.85 20.47
C PHE A 319 -1.14 -5.04 21.39
N PHE A 320 -0.53 -6.08 20.84
CA PHE A 320 -0.36 -7.37 21.49
C PHE A 320 1.11 -7.74 21.58
N ARG A 321 1.44 -8.49 22.63
CA ARG A 321 2.77 -9.03 22.89
C ARG A 321 2.66 -10.49 23.27
N THR A 322 3.57 -11.30 22.76
CA THR A 322 3.90 -12.63 23.28
C THR A 322 5.33 -12.62 23.81
N THR A 323 5.61 -13.45 24.82
CA THR A 323 6.97 -13.73 25.30
C THR A 323 7.32 -15.21 25.21
N ASP A 324 6.47 -15.99 24.52
CA ASP A 324 6.56 -17.44 24.37
C ASP A 324 6.50 -17.85 22.89
N ARG A 325 6.99 -16.97 22.00
CA ARG A 325 7.06 -17.22 20.56
C ARG A 325 5.67 -17.46 19.94
N GLY A 326 4.64 -16.79 20.46
CA GLY A 326 3.29 -16.82 19.93
C GLY A 326 2.43 -17.99 20.40
N ALA A 327 2.84 -18.72 21.45
CA ALA A 327 1.98 -19.75 22.05
C ALA A 327 0.80 -19.10 22.80
N SER A 328 1.02 -17.94 23.41
CA SER A 328 -0.03 -17.08 23.99
C SER A 328 0.30 -15.60 23.83
N TRP A 329 -0.74 -14.78 23.68
CA TRP A 329 -0.64 -13.34 23.50
C TRP A 329 -1.34 -12.59 24.63
N SER A 330 -0.81 -11.42 24.96
CA SER A 330 -1.41 -10.46 25.90
C SER A 330 -1.71 -9.16 25.17
N LYS A 331 -2.92 -8.62 25.34
CA LYS A 331 -3.25 -7.26 24.91
C LYS A 331 -2.57 -6.27 25.85
N MET A 332 -1.71 -5.43 25.31
CA MET A 332 -0.93 -4.44 26.05
C MET A 332 -1.65 -3.10 26.17
N SER A 333 -2.37 -2.72 25.13
CA SER A 333 -3.25 -1.54 25.09
C SER A 333 -4.27 -1.64 23.95
N ASP A 334 -5.25 -0.74 23.95
CA ASP A 334 -6.23 -0.59 22.87
C ASP A 334 -5.66 0.12 21.63
N TYR A 335 -4.41 0.59 21.70
CA TYR A 335 -3.77 1.28 20.59
C TYR A 335 -3.63 0.35 19.38
N HIS A 336 -4.20 0.78 18.28
CA HIS A 336 -4.02 0.18 16.96
C HIS A 336 -4.03 1.30 15.92
N SER A 337 -3.59 0.97 14.72
CA SER A 337 -3.53 1.87 13.57
C SER A 337 -4.53 1.45 12.50
N SER A 338 -4.67 2.24 11.43
CA SER A 338 -5.53 1.87 10.31
C SER A 338 -4.91 0.70 9.55
N GLY A 339 -5.53 -0.48 9.60
CA GLY A 339 -4.90 -1.70 9.13
C GLY A 339 -4.62 -1.72 7.63
N GLN A 340 -5.44 -0.99 6.89
CA GLN A 340 -5.30 -0.76 5.45
C GLN A 340 -4.12 0.13 5.03
N TYR A 341 -3.50 0.88 5.95
CA TYR A 341 -2.62 2.00 5.55
C TYR A 341 -1.37 2.20 6.42
N TYR A 342 -1.39 1.81 7.70
CA TYR A 342 -0.32 2.16 8.65
C TYR A 342 0.04 0.97 9.55
N ASN A 343 0.21 -0.20 8.94
CA ASN A 343 0.24 -1.48 9.64
C ASN A 343 1.65 -2.03 9.86
N GLU A 344 2.63 -1.14 10.04
CA GLU A 344 4.02 -1.51 10.20
C GLU A 344 4.53 -1.09 11.59
N ILE A 345 5.17 -2.04 12.26
CA ILE A 345 5.78 -1.84 13.57
C ILE A 345 7.24 -2.24 13.51
N PHE A 346 8.10 -1.44 14.15
CA PHE A 346 9.54 -1.58 14.07
C PHE A 346 10.10 -1.71 15.47
N CYS A 347 10.69 -2.86 15.78
CA CYS A 347 11.33 -3.10 17.07
C CYS A 347 12.68 -2.42 17.13
N ASP A 348 12.98 -1.77 18.25
CA ASP A 348 14.30 -1.21 18.51
C ASP A 348 15.35 -2.33 18.64
N PRO A 349 16.53 -2.20 18.00
CA PRO A 349 17.57 -3.22 17.99
C PRO A 349 18.32 -3.38 19.32
N LYS A 350 18.11 -2.49 20.29
CA LYS A 350 18.81 -2.49 21.59
C LYS A 350 17.88 -2.52 22.79
N ASN A 351 16.59 -2.19 22.63
CA ASN A 351 15.60 -2.23 23.69
C ASN A 351 14.37 -3.08 23.32
N VAL A 352 14.20 -4.21 24.00
CA VAL A 352 13.11 -5.17 23.77
C VAL A 352 11.71 -4.55 23.93
N ASP A 353 11.55 -3.54 24.78
CA ASP A 353 10.27 -2.90 25.10
C ASP A 353 10.03 -1.62 24.28
N LYS A 354 10.97 -1.24 23.40
CA LYS A 354 10.83 -0.07 22.53
C LYS A 354 10.40 -0.49 21.12
N VAL A 355 9.24 0.02 20.69
CA VAL A 355 8.64 -0.29 19.40
C VAL A 355 8.07 0.99 18.79
N TYR A 356 8.34 1.21 17.52
CA TYR A 356 7.74 2.27 16.72
C TYR A 356 6.55 1.72 15.94
N SER A 357 5.51 2.53 15.77
CA SER A 357 4.37 2.26 14.90
C SER A 357 4.26 3.40 13.91
N THR A 358 4.22 3.07 12.62
CA THR A 358 3.94 4.05 11.58
C THR A 358 2.46 4.46 11.62
N GLU A 359 2.17 5.72 11.31
CA GLU A 359 0.83 6.33 11.38
C GLU A 359 0.86 7.69 10.66
N THR A 360 -0.31 8.34 10.49
CA THR A 360 -0.43 9.79 10.25
C THR A 360 0.57 10.56 11.12
N VAL A 361 0.58 10.32 12.43
CA VAL A 361 1.66 10.75 13.33
C VAL A 361 2.22 9.53 14.04
N SER A 362 3.35 9.04 13.53
CA SER A 362 4.04 7.87 14.08
C SER A 362 4.20 7.95 15.59
N LYS A 363 4.09 6.80 16.25
CA LYS A 363 4.21 6.70 17.71
C LYS A 363 5.31 5.73 18.13
N VAL A 364 5.79 5.92 19.35
CA VAL A 364 6.76 5.06 20.00
C VAL A 364 6.26 4.66 21.38
N THR A 365 6.45 3.40 21.72
CA THR A 365 6.34 2.88 23.09
C THR A 365 7.74 2.57 23.62
N THR A 366 7.93 2.66 24.93
CA THR A 366 9.17 2.22 25.62
C THR A 366 8.86 1.29 26.81
N ASP A 367 7.62 0.79 26.89
CA ASP A 367 7.12 -0.06 27.98
C ASP A 367 6.42 -1.33 27.44
N GLY A 368 6.79 -1.76 26.23
CA GLY A 368 6.28 -2.95 25.57
C GLY A 368 4.86 -2.79 25.04
N GLY A 369 4.44 -1.55 24.74
CA GLY A 369 3.15 -1.23 24.13
C GLY A 369 2.02 -0.91 25.09
N LYS A 370 2.32 -0.63 26.37
CA LYS A 370 1.32 -0.22 27.36
C LYS A 370 0.96 1.26 27.20
N THR A 371 1.95 2.10 26.91
CA THR A 371 1.76 3.52 26.62
C THR A 371 2.49 3.93 25.34
N TRP A 372 1.94 4.95 24.67
CA TRP A 372 2.42 5.43 23.37
C TRP A 372 2.57 6.94 23.38
N LYS A 373 3.66 7.43 22.79
CA LYS A 373 3.95 8.85 22.60
C LYS A 373 4.19 9.12 21.13
N ASN A 374 3.87 10.32 20.67
CA ASN A 374 4.18 10.71 19.31
C ASN A 374 5.70 10.80 19.13
N VAL A 375 6.16 10.36 17.97
CA VAL A 375 7.48 10.71 17.44
C VAL A 375 7.42 12.16 16.95
N GLY A 376 8.53 12.88 17.08
CA GLY A 376 8.70 14.23 16.55
C GLY A 376 8.29 14.35 15.08
N ASN A 377 7.62 15.44 14.74
CA ASN A 377 7.03 15.67 13.42
C ASN A 377 7.21 17.13 12.94
N LYS A 378 8.03 17.93 13.63
CA LYS A 378 8.11 19.37 13.36
C LYS A 378 8.65 19.71 11.98
N TYR A 379 9.56 18.90 11.44
CA TYR A 379 10.33 19.19 10.23
C TYR A 379 10.01 18.24 9.06
N ARG A 380 8.93 17.46 9.17
CA ARG A 380 8.59 16.43 8.19
C ARG A 380 7.09 16.38 7.92
N HIS A 381 6.75 15.80 6.77
CA HIS A 381 5.36 15.45 6.48
C HIS A 381 4.88 14.31 7.41
N VAL A 382 3.57 14.25 7.59
CA VAL A 382 2.84 13.17 8.27
C VAL A 382 2.69 11.95 7.35
N ASP A 383 1.91 10.95 7.76
CA ASP A 383 1.59 9.76 6.94
C ASP A 383 2.82 8.91 6.63
N ASP A 384 3.40 8.35 7.70
CA ASP A 384 4.57 7.47 7.61
C ASP A 384 4.15 6.04 7.27
N HIS A 385 4.98 5.37 6.49
CA HIS A 385 4.77 3.99 6.06
C HIS A 385 5.99 3.12 6.29
N ALA A 386 7.20 3.66 6.09
CA ALA A 386 8.45 2.91 6.19
C ALA A 386 9.37 3.46 7.28
N MET A 387 10.17 2.59 7.89
CA MET A 387 11.22 2.99 8.84
C MET A 387 12.41 2.05 8.77
N TRP A 388 13.61 2.59 8.96
CA TRP A 388 14.82 1.81 9.22
C TRP A 388 15.53 2.38 10.43
N ILE A 389 15.80 1.55 11.44
CA ILE A 389 16.50 1.94 12.66
C ILE A 389 17.93 1.42 12.59
N ASP A 390 18.91 2.30 12.78
CA ASP A 390 20.32 1.93 12.76
C ASP A 390 20.65 0.98 13.94
N PRO A 391 21.06 -0.27 13.67
CA PRO A 391 21.41 -1.22 14.72
C PRO A 391 22.60 -0.79 15.58
N ALA A 392 23.51 0.01 15.04
CA ALA A 392 24.67 0.54 15.74
C ALA A 392 24.33 1.78 16.57
N ASN A 393 23.33 2.57 16.18
CA ASN A 393 22.89 3.77 16.89
C ASN A 393 21.37 3.97 16.79
N THR A 394 20.61 3.57 17.81
CA THR A 394 19.14 3.63 17.80
C THR A 394 18.54 5.03 17.88
N ASP A 395 19.37 6.06 18.03
CA ASP A 395 18.96 7.45 17.87
C ASP A 395 18.98 7.89 16.39
N HIS A 396 19.68 7.14 15.54
CA HIS A 396 19.71 7.30 14.10
C HIS A 396 18.68 6.39 13.43
N PHE A 397 17.73 7.00 12.70
CA PHE A 397 16.80 6.25 11.88
C PHE A 397 16.34 7.05 10.66
N LEU A 398 15.95 6.31 9.62
CA LEU A 398 15.22 6.81 8.47
C LEU A 398 13.73 6.58 8.67
N ILE A 399 12.91 7.54 8.25
CA ILE A 399 11.46 7.41 8.21
C ILE A 399 10.94 7.90 6.86
N GLY A 400 10.08 7.10 6.24
CA GLY A 400 9.52 7.35 4.92
C GLY A 400 8.00 7.44 4.98
N GLY A 401 7.43 8.44 4.31
CA GLY A 401 5.99 8.69 4.28
C GLY A 401 5.55 9.38 3.00
N ASP A 402 4.33 9.94 2.98
CA ASP A 402 3.76 10.63 1.81
C ASP A 402 4.58 11.86 1.37
N GLY A 403 5.36 12.44 2.28
CA GLY A 403 6.26 13.57 2.00
C GLY A 403 7.60 13.20 1.39
N GLY A 404 8.01 11.93 1.44
CA GLY A 404 9.35 11.48 1.09
C GLY A 404 10.08 10.85 2.26
N ILE A 405 11.40 11.06 2.30
CA ILE A 405 12.32 10.44 3.26
C ILE A 405 12.82 11.51 4.22
N TYR A 406 12.86 11.18 5.50
CA TYR A 406 13.40 12.00 6.57
C TYR A 406 14.37 11.17 7.41
N GLU A 407 15.31 11.85 8.05
CA GLU A 407 16.36 11.23 8.85
C GLU A 407 16.48 11.99 10.18
N THR A 408 16.76 11.26 11.25
CA THR A 408 17.04 11.84 12.57
C THR A 408 18.27 11.18 13.17
N TRP A 409 18.92 11.90 14.08
CA TRP A 409 20.05 11.44 14.91
C TRP A 409 19.76 11.59 16.41
N ASN A 410 18.51 11.88 16.78
CA ASN A 410 18.08 12.11 18.17
C ASN A 410 16.81 11.33 18.52
N ALA A 411 16.61 10.16 17.91
CA ALA A 411 15.45 9.30 18.08
C ALA A 411 14.10 9.97 17.78
N GLY A 412 14.09 10.99 16.92
CA GLY A 412 12.88 11.73 16.55
C GLY A 412 12.33 12.56 17.70
N ALA A 413 13.19 13.28 18.43
CA ALA A 413 12.77 14.10 19.55
C ALA A 413 12.01 15.40 19.15
N ASP A 414 12.19 15.88 17.91
CA ASP A 414 11.68 17.17 17.41
C ASP A 414 10.62 17.06 16.31
#